data_AF-A0AA35WR69-F1
#
_entry.id   AF-A0AA35WR69-F1
#
_cell.length_a   1.000
_cell.length_b   1.000
_cell.length_c   1.000
_cell.angle_alpha   90.00
_cell.angle_beta   90.00
_cell.angle_gamma   90.00
#
_symmetry.space_group_name_H-M   'P 1'
#
loop_
_entity.id
_entity.type
_entity.pdbx_description
1 polymer ?
#
loop_
_entity_poly.entity_id
_entity_poly.type
_entity_poly.pdbx_seq_one_letter_code
_entity_poly.pdbx_strand_id
1 'polypeptide(L)'
;ACPSPTPATRCTPWTTCSGILTEPPVTTVTSGGWSLLYSSLPGVSKLYNLAADPKQSTNVIETHLDVASELHQKLVYFMRETEVPKRLLDPRLELRM
;
A
#
# COMPACT_ATOMS: atom_id res chain seq x y z
N ALA A 1 38.10 -15.05 -9.24
CA ALA A 1 38.35 -15.00 -10.69
C ALA A 1 37.23 -14.18 -11.32
N CYS A 2 37.56 -12.95 -11.73
CA CYS A 2 36.67 -12.11 -12.52
C CYS A 2 36.93 -12.44 -14.00
N PRO A 3 35.90 -12.64 -14.85
CA PRO A 3 36.11 -12.54 -16.28
C PRO A 3 36.26 -11.07 -16.66
N SER A 4 37.28 -10.81 -17.48
CA SER A 4 37.66 -9.52 -18.07
C SER A 4 36.66 -9.02 -19.12
N PRO A 5 36.74 -7.74 -19.58
CA PRO A 5 35.63 -7.00 -20.14
C PRO A 5 35.52 -7.11 -21.67
N THR A 6 34.30 -7.08 -22.19
CA THR A 6 34.02 -6.84 -23.62
C THR A 6 33.00 -5.70 -23.80
N PRO A 7 33.02 -5.01 -24.95
CA PRO A 7 32.91 -3.56 -24.97
C PRO A 7 31.49 -3.03 -25.16
N ALA A 8 31.21 -1.95 -24.45
CA ALA A 8 30.28 -0.88 -24.82
C ALA A 8 28.79 -1.25 -25.01
N THR A 9 28.12 -1.73 -23.96
CA THR A 9 26.68 -1.43 -23.82
C THR A 9 26.55 -0.08 -23.13
N ARG A 10 26.30 0.94 -23.96
CA ARG A 10 25.97 2.32 -23.58
C ARG A 10 24.87 2.31 -22.51
N CYS A 11 25.22 2.57 -21.26
CA CYS A 11 24.22 2.95 -20.26
C CYS A 11 23.65 4.31 -20.67
N THR A 12 22.46 4.33 -21.26
CA THR A 12 21.72 5.56 -21.49
C THR A 12 21.14 6.05 -20.14
N PRO A 13 21.23 7.34 -19.82
CA PRO A 13 20.85 7.88 -18.50
C PRO A 13 19.34 7.86 -18.23
N TRP A 14 18.54 7.33 -19.15
CA TRP A 14 17.07 7.38 -19.12
C TRP A 14 16.41 6.01 -19.23
N THR A 15 17.15 4.90 -19.06
CA THR A 15 16.50 3.57 -19.06
C THR A 15 15.50 3.52 -17.92
N THR A 16 14.22 3.60 -18.26
CA THR A 16 13.10 3.41 -17.36
C THR A 16 13.33 2.10 -16.63
N CYS A 17 13.47 2.17 -15.31
CA CYS A 17 13.38 0.99 -14.46
C CYS A 17 11.93 0.47 -14.56
N SER A 18 11.60 -0.27 -15.61
CA SER A 18 10.38 -1.05 -15.70
C SER A 18 10.53 -2.28 -14.81
N GLY A 19 10.67 -2.05 -13.51
CA GLY A 19 10.32 -3.05 -12.52
C GLY A 19 8.80 -3.12 -12.50
N ILE A 20 8.25 -4.19 -13.04
CA ILE A 20 6.88 -4.59 -12.70
C ILE A 20 6.86 -4.65 -11.17
N LEU A 21 6.01 -3.83 -10.53
CA LEU A 21 5.76 -3.96 -9.10
C LEU A 21 5.11 -5.32 -8.90
N THR A 22 5.91 -6.31 -8.49
CA THR A 22 5.45 -7.68 -8.23
C THR A 22 4.56 -7.74 -6.99
N GLU A 23 4.60 -6.71 -6.15
CA GLU A 23 3.80 -6.61 -4.94
C GLU A 23 2.49 -5.83 -5.19
N PRO A 24 1.38 -6.25 -4.57
CA PRO A 24 0.11 -5.56 -4.71
C PRO A 24 0.24 -4.12 -4.18
N PRO A 25 -0.34 -3.14 -4.89
CA PRO A 25 -0.27 -1.75 -4.44
C PRO A 25 -0.97 -1.60 -3.09
N VAL A 26 -0.19 -1.27 -2.07
CA VAL A 26 -0.68 -0.97 -0.72
C VAL A 26 -0.73 0.53 -0.48
N THR A 27 -1.74 0.98 0.25
CA THR A 27 -1.89 2.38 0.70
C THR A 27 -1.87 2.40 2.21
N THR A 28 -0.95 3.17 2.79
CA THR A 28 -0.88 3.34 4.24
C THR A 28 -1.78 4.50 4.65
N VAL A 29 -2.72 4.24 5.56
CA VAL A 29 -3.61 5.22 6.16
C VAL A 29 -3.32 5.28 7.65
N THR A 30 -2.81 6.40 8.13
CA THR A 30 -2.48 6.59 9.55
C THR A 30 -3.37 7.67 10.14
N SER A 31 -4.01 7.37 11.27
CA SER A 31 -4.85 8.33 12.01
C SER A 31 -4.73 8.07 13.50
N GLY A 32 -4.29 9.08 14.25
CA GLY A 32 -4.05 8.95 15.69
C GLY A 32 -3.05 7.83 16.00
N GLY A 33 -3.45 6.88 16.84
CA GLY A 33 -2.63 5.73 17.25
C GLY A 33 -2.75 4.49 16.35
N TRP A 34 -3.33 4.60 15.15
CA TRP A 34 -3.59 3.45 14.29
C TRP A 34 -3.01 3.63 12.89
N SER A 35 -2.57 2.51 12.30
CA SER A 35 -2.08 2.44 10.93
C SER A 35 -2.72 1.28 10.19
N LEU A 36 -3.44 1.58 9.11
CA LEU A 36 -4.02 0.62 8.19
C LEU A 36 -3.16 0.56 6.93
N LEU A 37 -2.64 -0.63 6.63
CA LEU A 37 -2.06 -0.98 5.33
C LEU A 37 -3.18 -1.57 4.48
N TYR A 38 -3.81 -0.72 3.67
CA TYR A 38 -4.92 -1.09 2.80
C TYR A 38 -4.42 -1.67 1.47
N SER A 39 -5.06 -2.75 1.01
CA SER A 39 -4.91 -3.30 -0.34
C SER A 39 -6.28 -3.55 -0.96
N SER A 40 -6.39 -3.36 -2.27
CA SER A 40 -7.60 -3.75 -3.02
C SER A 40 -7.74 -5.26 -3.19
N LEU A 41 -6.71 -6.03 -2.85
CA LEU A 41 -6.76 -7.48 -2.83
C LEU A 41 -7.35 -8.00 -1.51
N PRO A 42 -8.23 -9.02 -1.57
CA PRO A 42 -8.81 -9.63 -0.37
C PRO A 42 -7.72 -10.29 0.48
N GLY A 43 -7.84 -10.21 1.80
CA GLY A 43 -6.91 -10.84 2.76
C GLY A 43 -5.52 -10.19 2.88
N VAL A 44 -5.25 -9.13 2.12
CA VAL A 44 -3.92 -8.49 2.13
C VAL A 44 -3.85 -7.31 3.10
N SER A 45 -5.00 -6.73 3.47
CA SER A 45 -5.05 -5.57 4.35
C SER A 45 -4.62 -5.92 5.77
N LYS A 46 -3.88 -5.01 6.42
CA LYS A 46 -3.37 -5.20 7.79
C LYS A 46 -3.60 -3.96 8.63
N LEU A 47 -3.89 -4.15 9.91
CA LEU A 47 -4.11 -3.07 10.87
C LEU A 47 -3.13 -3.20 12.03
N TYR A 48 -2.56 -2.08 12.44
CA TYR A 48 -1.59 -1.99 13.53
C TYR A 48 -1.98 -0.90 14.53
N ASN A 49 -1.86 -1.23 15.82
CA ASN A 49 -1.96 -0.26 16.91
C ASN A 49 -0.58 0.31 17.20
N LEU A 50 -0.32 1.55 16.78
CA LEU A 50 0.97 2.22 16.94
C LEU A 50 1.29 2.60 18.40
N ALA A 51 0.28 2.73 19.26
CA ALA A 51 0.50 3.03 20.67
C ALA A 51 1.05 1.81 21.43
N ALA A 52 0.57 0.61 21.09
CA ALA A 52 1.01 -0.64 21.69
C ALA A 52 2.20 -1.26 20.94
N ASP A 53 2.23 -1.11 19.61
CA ASP A 53 3.22 -1.69 18.71
C ASP A 53 3.72 -0.67 17.67
N PRO A 54 4.64 0.23 18.07
CA PRO A 54 5.24 1.21 17.16
C PRO A 54 6.00 0.57 16.00
N LYS A 55 6.41 -0.70 16.12
CA LYS A 55 7.15 -1.43 15.08
C LYS A 55 6.24 -2.12 14.07
N GLN A 56 4.91 -2.05 14.24
CA GLN A 56 3.93 -2.64 13.30
C GLN A 56 4.20 -4.13 13.04
N SER A 57 4.49 -4.89 14.09
CA SER A 57 4.83 -6.31 14.01
C SER A 57 3.57 -7.20 14.11
N THR A 58 2.55 -6.77 14.84
CA THR A 58 1.35 -7.54 15.14
C THR A 58 0.15 -7.03 14.35
N ASN A 59 -0.33 -7.83 13.39
CA ASN A 59 -1.58 -7.53 12.69
C ASN A 59 -2.78 -7.80 13.60
N VAL A 60 -3.62 -6.80 13.82
CA VAL A 60 -4.80 -6.86 14.71
C VAL A 60 -6.12 -6.56 13.96
N ILE A 61 -6.14 -6.73 12.64
CA ILE A 61 -7.31 -6.40 11.81
C ILE A 61 -8.54 -7.24 12.16
N GLU A 62 -8.36 -8.53 12.47
CA GLU A 62 -9.47 -9.45 12.79
C GLU A 62 -10.19 -9.08 14.09
N THR A 63 -9.47 -8.49 15.04
CA THR A 63 -10.03 -8.09 16.36
C THR A 63 -10.57 -6.66 16.38
N HIS A 64 -10.17 -5.82 15.41
CA HIS A 64 -10.52 -4.40 15.34
C HIS A 64 -11.01 -4.00 13.93
N LEU A 65 -11.98 -4.76 13.41
CA LEU A 65 -12.60 -4.52 12.10
C LEU A 65 -13.30 -3.16 12.02
N ASP A 66 -13.85 -2.70 13.14
CA ASP A 66 -14.47 -1.38 13.30
C ASP A 66 -13.46 -0.26 13.01
N VAL A 67 -12.27 -0.34 13.61
CA VAL A 67 -11.18 0.62 13.39
C VAL A 67 -10.66 0.57 11.96
N ALA A 68 -10.51 -0.64 11.40
CA ALA A 68 -10.10 -0.80 10.01
C ALA A 68 -11.12 -0.16 9.04
N SER A 69 -12.41 -0.34 9.30
CA SER A 69 -13.51 0.26 8.53
C SER A 69 -13.51 1.79 8.64
N GLU A 70 -13.31 2.34 9.83
CA GLU A 70 -13.23 3.80 10.03
C GLU A 70 -12.06 4.41 9.24
N LEU A 71 -10.87 3.80 9.30
CA LEU A 71 -9.70 4.26 8.55
C LEU A 71 -9.90 4.14 7.04
N HIS A 72 -10.51 3.04 6.59
CA HIS A 72 -10.86 2.86 5.18
C HIS A 72 -11.87 3.92 4.70
N GLN A 73 -12.87 4.26 5.51
CA GLN A 73 -13.81 5.34 5.19
C GLN A 73 -13.11 6.70 5.08
N LYS A 74 -12.12 7.00 5.93
CA LYS A 74 -11.30 8.22 5.79
C LYS A 74 -10.54 8.25 4.47
N LEU A 75 -9.97 7.12 4.04
CA LEU A 75 -9.33 7.00 2.73
C LEU A 75 -10.33 7.24 1.59
N VAL A 76 -11.49 6.58 1.63
CA VAL A 76 -12.53 6.75 0.60
C VAL A 76 -13.03 8.19 0.55
N TYR A 77 -13.22 8.83 1.71
CA TYR A 77 -13.59 10.24 1.81
C TYR A 77 -12.54 11.13 1.13
N PHE A 78 -11.27 10.97 1.48
CA PHE A 78 -10.16 11.71 0.87
C PHE A 78 -10.08 11.52 -0.65
N MET A 79 -10.27 10.29 -1.14
CA MET A 79 -10.26 10.00 -2.58
C MET A 79 -11.43 10.64 -3.32
N ARG A 80 -12.60 10.77 -2.68
CA ARG A 80 -13.77 11.45 -3.25
C ARG A 80 -13.55 12.96 -3.27
N GLU A 81 -13.03 13.52 -2.18
CA GLU A 81 -12.74 14.95 -2.04
C GLU A 81 -11.70 15.43 -3.07
N THR A 82 -10.71 14.59 -3.38
CA THR A 82 -9.66 14.88 -4.37
C THR A 82 -10.05 14.54 -5.81
N GLU A 83 -11.33 14.22 -6.06
CA GLU A 83 -11.88 13.91 -7.39
C GLU A 83 -11.11 12.82 -8.15
N VAL A 84 -10.65 11.78 -7.44
CA VAL A 84 -9.95 10.65 -8.07
C VAL A 84 -10.83 10.02 -9.16
N PRO A 85 -10.31 9.76 -10.37
CA PRO A 85 -11.08 9.14 -11.44
C PRO A 85 -11.77 7.86 -10.99
N LYS A 86 -13.06 7.70 -11.31
CA LYS A 86 -13.90 6.57 -10.88
C LYS A 86 -13.24 5.20 -11.08
N ARG A 87 -12.60 4.99 -12.24
CA ARG A 87 -11.86 3.75 -12.56
C ARG A 87 -10.81 3.33 -11.52
N LEU A 88 -10.25 4.30 -10.78
CA LEU A 88 -9.26 4.08 -9.72
C LEU A 88 -9.92 4.03 -8.34
N LEU A 89 -11.08 4.67 -8.18
CA LEU A 89 -11.83 4.74 -6.94
C LEU A 89 -12.69 3.49 -6.70
N ASP A 90 -13.34 2.96 -7.74
CA ASP A 90 -14.29 1.85 -7.64
C ASP A 90 -13.69 0.59 -6.99
N PRO A 91 -12.45 0.15 -7.31
CA PRO A 91 -11.83 -0.99 -6.64
C PRO A 91 -11.54 -0.75 -5.15
N ARG A 92 -11.57 0.52 -4.72
CA ARG A 92 -11.20 0.97 -3.37
C ARG A 92 -12.38 1.34 -2.49
N LEU A 93 -13.61 1.23 -3.02
CA LEU A 93 -14.84 1.51 -2.29
C LEU A 93 -15.16 0.49 -1.20
N GLU A 94 -14.57 -0.69 -1.29
CA GLU A 94 -14.81 -1.79 -0.36
C GLU A 94 -13.51 -2.17 0.36
N LEU A 95 -13.66 -2.49 1.64
CA LEU A 95 -12.63 -3.14 2.43
C LEU A 95 -12.83 -4.65 2.32
N ARG A 96 -11.98 -5.30 1.53
CA ARG A 96 -12.03 -6.75 1.30
C ARG A 96 -11.13 -7.45 2.31
N MET A 97 -11.76 -8.11 3.27
CA MET A 97 -11.11 -8.99 4.24
C MET A 97 -10.77 -10.33 3.61
#